data_AF-A0A7Y0JGG0-F1
#
_entry.id   AF-A0A7Y0JGG0-F1
#
_cell.length_a   1.000
_cell.length_b   1.000
_cell.length_c   1.000
_cell.angle_alpha   90.00
_cell.angle_beta   90.00
_cell.angle_gamma   90.00
#
_symmetry.space_group_name_H-M   'P 1'
#
loop_
_entity.id
_entity.type
_entity.pdbx_description
1 polymer ?
#
loop_
_entity_poly.entity_id
_entity_poly.type
_entity_poly.pdbx_seq_one_letter_code
_entity_poly.pdbx_strand_id
1 'polypeptide(L)'
;MSPVKVLTATSDPMDASTRLDFARLLRALMQERRRSADSVARRSRYAGMPISRATVYNLIAAEGVPRRETVLGFLRGCGLPAQEQIRWLVTFDRLYPAGRRAAS
;
A
#
# COMPACT_ATOMS: atom_id res chain seq x y z
N MET A 1 -10.40 22.91 -23.15
CA MET A 1 -9.56 22.37 -22.06
C MET A 1 -10.50 21.73 -21.04
N SER A 2 -10.62 20.40 -21.06
CA SER A 2 -11.39 19.68 -20.03
C SER A 2 -10.65 19.80 -18.70
N PRO A 3 -11.34 20.03 -17.57
CA PRO A 3 -10.70 19.98 -16.28
C PRO A 3 -10.21 18.55 -16.06
N VAL A 4 -8.91 18.40 -15.80
CA VAL A 4 -8.37 17.16 -15.25
C VAL A 4 -9.10 16.96 -13.93
N LYS A 5 -10.04 16.01 -13.90
CA LYS A 5 -10.66 15.57 -12.66
C LYS A 5 -9.55 14.94 -11.84
N VAL A 6 -8.94 15.73 -10.95
CA VAL A 6 -8.09 15.20 -9.89
C VAL A 6 -9.04 14.38 -9.04
N LEU A 7 -9.16 13.10 -9.37
CA LEU A 7 -9.75 12.11 -8.49
C LEU A 7 -8.78 12.06 -7.32
N THR A 8 -9.00 12.91 -6.32
CA THR A 8 -8.45 12.72 -4.99
C THR A 8 -8.89 11.32 -4.60
N ALA A 9 -8.00 10.34 -4.73
CA ALA A 9 -8.24 9.01 -4.20
C ALA A 9 -8.66 9.23 -2.74
N THR A 10 -9.81 8.67 -2.34
CA THR A 10 -10.38 8.84 -1.00
C THR A 10 -9.42 8.34 0.11
N SER A 11 -8.30 7.73 -0.29
CA SER A 11 -7.24 7.22 0.56
C SER A 11 -5.91 7.96 0.27
N ASP A 12 -5.79 9.26 0.60
CA ASP A 12 -4.48 9.92 0.55
C ASP A 12 -3.60 9.36 1.69
N PRO A 13 -2.46 8.71 1.40
CA PRO A 13 -1.61 8.15 2.46
C PRO A 13 -1.07 9.23 3.42
N MET A 14 -0.95 10.48 2.98
CA MET A 14 -0.36 11.56 3.79
C MET A 14 -1.16 11.85 5.06
N ASP A 15 -2.46 11.53 5.06
CA ASP A 15 -3.37 11.70 6.20
C ASP A 15 -3.08 10.72 7.36
N ALA A 16 -2.28 9.67 7.12
CA ALA A 16 -1.93 8.69 8.14
C ALA A 16 -0.97 9.27 9.20
N SER A 17 -1.47 9.54 10.40
CA SER A 17 -0.63 9.99 11.52
C SER A 17 -0.08 8.84 12.37
N THR A 18 -0.71 7.67 12.30
CA THR A 18 -0.28 6.45 13.01
C THR A 18 -0.18 5.25 12.08
N ARG A 19 0.47 4.19 12.55
CA ARG A 19 0.55 2.89 11.85
C ARG A 19 -0.83 2.28 11.61
N LEU A 20 -1.75 2.46 12.56
CA LEU A 20 -3.13 1.98 12.43
C LEU A 20 -3.90 2.76 11.36
N ASP A 21 -3.70 4.07 11.28
CA ASP A 21 -4.30 4.90 10.22
C ASP A 21 -3.80 4.48 8.84
N PHE A 22 -2.50 4.20 8.73
CA PHE A 22 -1.91 3.71 7.49
C PHE A 22 -2.52 2.37 7.06
N ALA A 23 -2.70 1.41 7.98
CA ALA A 23 -3.36 0.13 7.68
C ALA A 23 -4.82 0.31 7.24
N ARG A 24 -5.56 1.24 7.87
CA ARG A 24 -6.93 1.60 7.47
C ARG A 24 -6.97 2.17 6.05
N LEU A 25 -6.03 3.05 5.72
CA LEU A 25 -5.91 3.63 4.38
C LEU A 25 -5.53 2.56 3.34
N LEU A 26 -4.63 1.62 3.65
CA LEU A 26 -4.33 0.48 2.79
C LEU A 26 -5.59 -0.38 2.54
N ARG A 27 -6.40 -0.60 3.59
CA ARG A 27 -7.68 -1.31 3.47
C ARG A 27 -8.67 -0.58 2.58
N ALA A 28 -8.81 0.74 2.78
CA ALA A 28 -9.69 1.59 1.98
C ALA A 28 -9.26 1.58 0.50
N LEU A 29 -7.96 1.68 0.22
CA LEU A 29 -7.40 1.56 -1.12
C LEU A 29 -7.76 0.21 -1.76
N MET A 30 -7.59 -0.90 -1.04
CA MET A 30 -7.92 -2.23 -1.55
C MET A 30 -9.41 -2.34 -1.93
N GLN A 31 -10.29 -1.76 -1.11
CA GLN A 31 -11.73 -1.73 -1.34
C GLN A 31 -12.11 -0.82 -2.52
N GLU A 32 -11.52 0.37 -2.61
CA GLU A 32 -11.72 1.32 -3.72
C GLU A 32 -11.33 0.69 -5.07
N ARG A 33 -10.22 -0.05 -5.09
CA ARG A 33 -9.77 -0.80 -6.28
C ARG A 33 -10.54 -2.12 -6.50
N ARG A 34 -11.55 -2.42 -5.67
CA ARG A 34 -12.39 -3.62 -5.70
C ARG A 34 -11.55 -4.92 -5.73
N ARG A 35 -10.56 -5.00 -4.86
CA ARG A 35 -9.66 -6.16 -4.74
C ARG A 35 -9.95 -6.96 -3.48
N SER A 36 -9.89 -8.29 -3.60
CA SER A 36 -9.76 -9.19 -2.45
C SER A 36 -8.29 -9.42 -2.12
N ALA A 37 -8.00 -9.93 -0.92
CA ALA A 37 -6.64 -10.28 -0.52
C ALA A 37 -5.98 -11.28 -1.49
N ASP A 38 -6.73 -12.28 -1.99
CA ASP A 38 -6.22 -13.22 -3.00
C ASP A 38 -5.88 -12.53 -4.32
N SER A 39 -6.72 -11.58 -4.74
CA SER A 39 -6.51 -10.82 -5.96
C SER A 39 -5.25 -9.95 -5.86
N VAL A 40 -5.03 -9.31 -4.70
CA VAL A 40 -3.82 -8.54 -4.41
C VAL A 40 -2.58 -9.44 -4.43
N ALA A 41 -2.59 -10.56 -3.71
CA ALA A 41 -1.48 -11.50 -3.66
C ALA A 41 -1.12 -12.02 -5.07
N ARG A 42 -2.13 -12.46 -5.83
CA ARG A 42 -1.92 -12.93 -7.21
C ARG A 42 -1.36 -11.83 -8.13
N ARG A 43 -1.89 -10.61 -8.05
CA ARG A 43 -1.44 -9.48 -8.89
C ARG A 43 -0.04 -8.99 -8.52
N SER A 44 0.32 -9.04 -7.24
CA SER A 44 1.67 -8.69 -6.77
C SER A 44 2.73 -9.59 -7.42
N ARG A 45 2.43 -10.88 -7.58
CA ARG A 45 3.28 -11.85 -8.29
C ARG A 45 3.45 -11.48 -9.77
N TYR A 46 2.37 -11.15 -10.46
CA TYR A 46 2.44 -10.70 -11.86
C TYR A 46 3.19 -9.37 -12.04
N ALA A 47 3.20 -8.53 -11.00
CA ALA A 47 3.95 -7.27 -10.97
C ALA A 47 5.40 -7.41 -10.45
N GLY A 48 5.92 -8.64 -10.37
CA GLY A 48 7.30 -8.93 -9.98
C GLY A 48 7.65 -8.70 -8.51
N MET A 49 6.66 -8.53 -7.63
CA MET A 49 6.85 -8.28 -6.20
C MET A 49 5.90 -9.14 -5.37
N PRO A 50 6.13 -10.47 -5.32
CA PRO A 50 5.18 -11.41 -4.74
C PRO A 50 5.02 -11.21 -3.22
N ILE A 51 3.77 -11.15 -2.77
CA ILE A 51 3.39 -11.23 -1.36
C ILE A 51 2.32 -12.32 -1.16
N SER A 52 2.26 -12.87 0.06
CA SER A 52 1.26 -13.89 0.41
C SER A 52 -0.09 -13.27 0.77
N ARG A 53 -1.16 -14.08 0.75
CA ARG A 53 -2.49 -13.68 1.26
C ARG A 53 -2.41 -13.26 2.74
N ALA A 54 -1.70 -14.00 3.58
CA ALA A 54 -1.54 -13.68 5.00
C ALA A 54 -0.85 -12.31 5.17
N THR A 55 0.18 -12.04 4.37
CA THR A 55 0.88 -10.75 4.35
C THR A 55 -0.07 -9.59 4.03
N VAL A 56 -1.02 -9.79 3.10
CA VAL A 56 -2.05 -8.78 2.82
C VAL A 56 -2.91 -8.49 4.05
N TYR A 57 -3.35 -9.53 4.77
CA TYR A 57 -4.14 -9.37 5.99
C TYR A 57 -3.36 -8.65 7.09
N ASN A 58 -2.09 -9.04 7.32
CA ASN A 58 -1.26 -8.41 8.33
C ASN A 58 -1.09 -6.89 8.05
N LEU A 59 -0.90 -6.52 6.78
CA LEU A 59 -0.80 -5.10 6.39
C LEU A 59 -2.06 -4.30 6.72
N ILE A 60 -3.24 -4.80 6.36
CA ILE A 60 -4.52 -4.08 6.56
C ILE A 60 -5.04 -4.17 8.01
N ALA A 61 -4.43 -5.02 8.84
CA ALA A 61 -4.71 -5.16 10.27
C ALA A 61 -3.66 -4.45 11.16
N ALA A 62 -2.64 -3.82 10.57
CA ALA A 62 -1.50 -3.24 11.29
C ALA A 62 -0.72 -4.25 12.15
N GLU A 63 -0.66 -5.51 11.74
CA GLU A 63 0.04 -6.56 12.48
C GLU A 63 1.54 -6.57 12.18
N GLY A 64 2.35 -6.38 13.23
CA GLY A 64 3.80 -6.39 13.16
C GLY A 64 4.40 -5.15 12.47
N VAL A 65 5.69 -5.26 12.13
CA VAL A 65 6.44 -4.22 11.41
C VAL A 65 6.65 -4.73 9.98
N PRO A 66 5.93 -4.18 8.97
CA PRO A 66 6.10 -4.63 7.60
C PRO A 66 7.46 -4.19 7.05
N ARG A 67 7.95 -4.93 6.06
CA ARG A 67 9.07 -4.47 5.22
C ARG A 67 8.54 -3.53 4.14
N ARG A 68 9.41 -2.64 3.66
CA ARG A 68 9.04 -1.66 2.62
C ARG A 68 8.64 -2.35 1.31
N GLU A 69 9.33 -3.42 0.95
CA GLU A 69 9.08 -4.23 -0.25
C GLU A 69 7.70 -4.90 -0.18
N THR A 70 7.29 -5.29 1.02
CA THR A 70 5.97 -5.87 1.28
C THR A 70 4.85 -4.87 1.02
N VAL A 71 5.03 -3.61 1.46
CA VAL A 71 4.11 -2.52 1.15
C VAL A 71 4.07 -2.25 -0.35
N LEU A 72 5.24 -2.19 -1.01
CA LEU A 72 5.32 -2.03 -2.46
C LEU A 72 4.58 -3.15 -3.22
N GLY A 73 4.75 -4.41 -2.80
CA GLY A 73 4.06 -5.56 -3.38
C GLY A 73 2.54 -5.45 -3.25
N PHE A 74 2.05 -4.97 -2.10
CA PHE A 74 0.63 -4.71 -1.89
C PHE A 74 0.11 -3.60 -2.81
N LEU A 75 0.82 -2.47 -2.93
CA LEU A 75 0.41 -1.35 -3.78
C LEU A 75 0.36 -1.76 -5.26
N ARG A 76 1.37 -2.50 -5.72
CA ARG A 76 1.38 -3.11 -7.07
C ARG A 76 0.24 -4.10 -7.25
N GLY A 77 -0.04 -4.93 -6.24
CA GLY A 77 -1.18 -5.85 -6.23
C GLY A 77 -2.55 -5.15 -6.32
N CYS A 78 -2.67 -3.95 -5.74
CA CYS A 78 -3.83 -3.08 -5.89
C CYS A 78 -3.91 -2.40 -7.27
N GLY A 79 -2.81 -2.42 -8.04
CA GLY A 79 -2.72 -1.80 -9.37
C GLY A 79 -2.44 -0.30 -9.31
N LEU A 80 -1.80 0.19 -8.24
CA LEU A 80 -1.44 1.59 -8.13
C LEU A 80 -0.31 1.94 -9.11
N PRO A 81 -0.38 3.06 -9.86
CA PRO A 81 0.72 3.48 -10.73
C PRO A 81 1.94 3.93 -9.90
N ALA A 82 3.14 3.82 -10.49
CA ALA A 82 4.40 4.06 -9.78
C ALA A 82 4.47 5.45 -9.12
N GLN A 83 3.93 6.49 -9.76
CA GLN A 83 3.91 7.85 -9.22
C GLN A 83 3.07 7.96 -7.94
N GLU A 84 1.92 7.29 -7.88
CA GLU A 84 1.09 7.23 -6.67
C GLU A 84 1.79 6.42 -5.57
N GLN A 85 2.49 5.33 -5.92
CA GLN A 85 3.21 4.49 -4.95
C GLN A 85 4.22 5.28 -4.12
N ILE A 86 4.87 6.30 -4.70
CA ILE A 86 5.87 7.13 -4.01
C ILE A 86 5.28 7.76 -2.73
N ARG A 87 4.07 8.33 -2.80
CA ARG A 87 3.43 8.98 -1.63
C ARG A 87 3.14 7.99 -0.50
N TRP A 88 2.74 6.77 -0.87
CA TRP A 88 2.52 5.69 0.09
C TRP A 88 3.80 5.24 0.78
N LEU A 89 4.88 5.09 0.01
CA LEU A 89 6.16 4.65 0.55
C LEU A 89 6.82 5.73 1.41
N VAL A 90 6.71 7.01 1.04
CA VAL A 90 7.17 8.14 1.87
C VAL A 90 6.43 8.16 3.21
N THR A 91 5.11 7.97 3.18
CA THR A 91 4.29 7.88 4.40
C THR A 91 4.71 6.69 5.25
N PHE A 92 4.94 5.52 4.65
CA PHE A 92 5.46 4.35 5.34
C PHE A 92 6.81 4.64 6.01
N ASP A 93 7.76 5.25 5.28
CA ASP A 93 9.09 5.58 5.79
C ASP A 93 9.08 6.59 6.94
N ARG A 94 8.02 7.43 7.04
CA ARG A 94 7.74 8.32 8.18
C ARG A 94 7.24 7.55 9.40
N LEU A 95 6.34 6.59 9.20
CA LEU A 95 5.67 5.83 10.27
C LEU A 95 6.48 4.62 10.79
N TYR A 96 7.43 4.14 9.98
CA TYR A 96 8.27 2.97 10.25
C TYR A 96 9.77 3.26 10.01
N PRO A 97 10.42 4.08 10.86
CA PRO A 97 11.82 4.43 10.68
C PRO A 97 12.79 3.23 10.69
N ALA A 98 12.45 2.15 11.40
CA ALA A 98 13.24 0.90 11.39
C ALA A 98 13.05 0.05 10.11
N GLY A 99 11.92 0.20 9.41
CA GLY A 99 11.61 -0.53 8.18
C GLY A 99 12.43 -0.09 6.97
N ARG A 100 13.13 1.04 7.07
CA ARG A 100 13.98 1.63 6.02
C ARG A 100 15.29 0.85 5.80
N ARG A 101 15.72 0.05 6.78
CA ARG A 101 17.07 -0.54 6.85
C ARG A 101 17.24 -1.89 6.14
N ALA A 102 16.20 -2.41 5.50
CA ALA A 102 16.20 -3.76 4.90
C ALA A 102 16.51 -3.79 3.39
N ALA A 103 16.72 -2.63 2.75
CA ALA A 103 17.24 -2.55 1.39
C ALA A 103 18.77 -2.41 1.46
N SER A 104 19.47 -3.53 1.46
CA SER A 104 20.94 -3.62 1.33
C SER A 104 21.25 -4.82 0.44
#